data_AF-A0A411PFV5-F1
#
_entry.id   AF-A0A411PFV5-F1
#
_cell.length_a   1.000
_cell.length_b   1.000
_cell.length_c   1.000
_cell.angle_alpha   90.00
_cell.angle_beta   90.00
_cell.angle_gamma   90.00
#
_symmetry.space_group_name_H-M   'P 1'
#
loop_
_entity.id
_entity.type
_entity.pdbx_description
1 polymer ?
#
loop_
_entity_poly.entity_id
_entity_poly.type
_entity_poly.pdbx_seq_one_letter_code
_entity_poly.pdbx_strand_id
1 'polypeptide(L)'
;MANINKADLIQLFDFPRTRILQSMEVTHCPHAVFFNAADEQCINCHQGEECIWMNHNDEMVALEKKSVEELKQQLLIAVDFVDSNLSPHHLSRRNCQCDNCAWLRKVQSVLGS
;
A
#
# COMPACT_ATOMS: atom_id res chain seq x y z
N MET A 1 6.36 -23.67 7.49
CA MET A 1 6.21 -22.31 6.93
C MET A 1 5.24 -22.42 5.78
N ALA A 2 4.10 -21.72 5.84
CA ALA A 2 3.15 -21.72 4.74
C ALA A 2 3.86 -21.26 3.47
N ASN A 3 3.68 -22.00 2.37
CA ASN A 3 4.29 -21.68 1.09
C ASN A 3 3.49 -20.52 0.48
N ILE A 4 3.76 -19.30 0.95
CA ILE A 4 3.06 -18.09 0.54
C ILE A 4 3.42 -17.83 -0.92
N ASN A 5 2.41 -17.87 -1.79
CA ASN A 5 2.59 -17.58 -3.20
C ASN A 5 2.87 -16.08 -3.39
N LYS A 6 3.98 -15.77 -4.08
CA LYS A 6 4.39 -14.40 -4.37
C LYS A 6 3.32 -13.62 -5.13
N ALA A 7 2.63 -14.25 -6.07
CA ALA A 7 1.57 -13.60 -6.85
C ALA A 7 0.41 -13.14 -5.95
N ASP A 8 0.06 -13.94 -4.94
CA ASP A 8 -0.99 -13.60 -3.99
C ASP A 8 -0.60 -12.40 -3.12
N LEU A 9 0.69 -12.28 -2.76
CA LEU A 9 1.21 -11.10 -2.06
C LEU A 9 1.16 -9.84 -2.91
N ILE A 10 1.53 -9.95 -4.19
CA ILE A 10 1.53 -8.80 -5.12
C ILE A 10 0.11 -8.25 -5.29
N GLN A 11 -0.89 -9.12 -5.46
CA GLN A 11 -2.30 -8.71 -5.59
C GLN A 11 -2.85 -7.97 -4.36
N LEU A 12 -2.26 -8.20 -3.17
CA LEU A 12 -2.71 -7.50 -1.96
C LEU A 12 -2.33 -6.02 -1.95
N PHE A 13 -1.40 -5.57 -2.81
CA PHE A 13 -1.01 -4.16 -2.91
C PHE A 13 -2.00 -3.29 -3.68
N ASP A 14 -2.90 -3.86 -4.48
CA ASP A 14 -3.85 -3.09 -5.31
C ASP A 14 -4.78 -2.21 -4.46
N PHE A 15 -5.25 -2.77 -3.35
CA PHE A 15 -6.16 -2.07 -2.44
C PHE A 15 -5.51 -0.89 -1.71
N PRO A 16 -4.39 -1.05 -0.97
CA PRO A 16 -3.74 0.07 -0.30
C PRO A 16 -3.22 1.11 -1.29
N ARG A 17 -2.72 0.71 -2.48
CA ARG A 17 -2.38 1.67 -3.55
C ARG A 17 -3.56 2.55 -3.93
N THR A 18 -4.73 1.96 -4.14
CA THR A 18 -5.95 2.72 -4.46
C THR A 18 -6.33 3.67 -3.32
N ARG A 19 -6.23 3.21 -2.07
CA ARG A 19 -6.58 4.02 -0.89
C ARG A 19 -5.64 5.21 -0.68
N ILE A 20 -4.34 5.00 -0.84
CA ILE A 20 -3.35 6.07 -0.70
C ILE A 20 -3.50 7.07 -1.86
N LEU A 21 -3.77 6.61 -3.10
CA LEU A 21 -4.12 7.50 -4.23
C LEU A 21 -5.34 8.37 -3.94
N GLN A 22 -6.35 7.81 -3.28
CA GLN A 22 -7.58 8.53 -2.90
C GLN A 22 -7.38 9.47 -1.71
N SER A 23 -6.45 9.19 -0.81
CA SER A 23 -6.13 10.06 0.32
C SER A 23 -5.17 11.18 -0.06
N MET A 24 -4.40 11.01 -1.14
CA MET A 24 -3.53 12.04 -1.67
C MET A 24 -4.33 13.08 -2.46
N GLU A 25 -4.10 14.36 -2.17
CA GLU A 25 -4.66 15.47 -2.94
C GLU A 25 -3.90 15.62 -4.28
N VAL A 26 -4.07 14.63 -5.15
CA VAL A 26 -3.31 14.43 -6.41
C VAL A 26 -3.70 15.39 -7.52
N THR A 27 -4.81 16.11 -7.35
CA THR A 27 -5.36 17.07 -8.32
C THR A 27 -4.38 18.20 -8.67
N HIS A 28 -3.39 18.46 -7.82
CA HIS A 28 -2.39 19.51 -8.01
C HIS A 28 -0.95 18.97 -8.17
N CYS A 29 -0.76 17.65 -8.30
CA CYS A 29 0.58 17.09 -8.54
C CYS A 29 1.01 17.35 -9.99
N PRO A 30 2.09 18.12 -10.25
CA PRO A 30 2.56 18.38 -11.61
C PRO A 30 3.12 17.13 -12.29
N HIS A 31 3.46 16.10 -11.50
CA HIS A 31 3.98 14.82 -11.98
C HIS A 31 2.92 13.73 -12.09
N ALA A 32 1.63 14.06 -11.97
CA ALA A 32 0.52 13.12 -12.06
C ALA A 32 0.74 11.85 -11.22
N VAL A 33 1.31 12.02 -10.03
CA VAL A 33 1.60 10.91 -9.12
C VAL A 33 2.54 9.90 -9.81
N PHE A 34 3.61 10.39 -10.44
CA PHE A 34 4.78 9.63 -10.88
C PHE A 34 6.01 10.24 -10.23
N PHE A 35 6.68 9.50 -9.34
CA PHE A 35 7.83 10.07 -8.62
C PHE A 35 9.01 10.24 -9.57
N ASN A 36 9.61 11.44 -9.58
CA ASN A 36 10.81 11.74 -10.36
C ASN A 36 11.97 12.13 -9.43
N ALA A 37 12.92 11.20 -9.25
CA ALA A 37 14.10 11.40 -8.40
C ALA A 37 15.07 12.49 -8.91
N ALA A 38 14.91 12.94 -10.16
CA ALA A 38 15.71 14.01 -10.74
C ALA A 38 15.02 15.39 -10.65
N ASP A 39 13.79 15.45 -10.14
CA ASP A 39 13.01 16.69 -10.00
C ASP A 39 13.02 17.19 -8.56
N GLU A 40 13.56 18.39 -8.34
CA GLU A 40 13.64 19.02 -7.01
C GLU A 40 12.26 19.25 -6.37
N GLN A 41 11.20 19.43 -7.16
CA GLN A 41 9.83 19.57 -6.62
C GLN A 41 9.30 18.23 -6.11
N CYS A 42 9.65 17.10 -6.75
CA CYS A 42 9.34 15.77 -6.24
C CYS A 42 10.10 15.48 -4.94
N ILE A 43 11.40 15.81 -4.90
CA ILE A 43 12.27 15.55 -3.75
C ILE A 43 11.79 16.34 -2.51
N ASN A 44 11.30 17.55 -2.70
CA ASN A 44 10.85 18.43 -1.61
C ASN A 44 9.33 18.44 -1.41
N CYS A 45 8.59 17.53 -2.07
CA CYS A 45 7.13 17.47 -1.95
C CYS A 45 6.70 17.02 -0.55
N HIS A 46 5.66 17.65 0.02
CA HIS A 46 5.10 17.24 1.31
C HIS A 46 4.54 15.80 1.31
N GLN A 47 4.21 15.27 0.14
CA GLN A 47 3.77 13.88 -0.02
C GLN A 47 4.91 12.85 0.16
N GLY A 48 6.18 13.28 0.05
CA GLY A 48 7.37 12.53 0.49
C GLY A 48 7.37 11.02 0.19
N GLU A 49 7.55 10.23 1.26
CA GLU A 49 7.69 8.76 1.19
C GLU A 49 6.43 8.04 0.69
N GLU A 50 5.23 8.60 0.92
CA GLU A 50 3.97 8.01 0.44
C GLU A 50 3.88 8.09 -1.09
N CYS A 51 4.34 9.20 -1.68
CA CYS A 51 4.43 9.33 -3.13
C CYS A 51 5.50 8.39 -3.71
N ILE A 52 6.68 8.29 -3.11
CA ILE A 52 7.74 7.37 -3.56
C ILE A 52 7.26 5.92 -3.52
N TRP A 53 6.63 5.50 -2.43
CA TRP A 53 6.14 4.14 -2.25
C TRP A 53 5.07 3.75 -3.29
N MET A 54 4.25 4.71 -3.68
CA MET A 54 3.07 4.46 -4.50
C MET A 54 3.29 4.73 -6.00
N ASN A 55 4.23 5.62 -6.34
CA ASN A 55 4.37 6.20 -7.67
C ASN A 55 5.75 6.05 -8.29
N HIS A 56 6.63 5.30 -7.63
CA HIS A 56 7.65 4.53 -8.31
C HIS A 56 6.96 3.40 -9.12
N ASN A 57 6.01 3.77 -9.99
CA ASN A 57 5.08 2.89 -10.70
C ASN A 57 5.50 2.65 -12.15
N ASP A 58 6.79 2.77 -12.45
CA ASP A 58 7.39 1.96 -13.51
C ASP A 58 7.67 0.51 -13.02
N GLU A 59 7.08 0.12 -11.88
CA GLU A 59 7.42 -1.08 -11.13
C GLU A 59 6.24 -2.00 -10.77
N MET A 60 5.21 -2.16 -11.61
CA MET A 60 4.61 -3.51 -11.66
C MET A 60 5.73 -4.56 -11.88
N VAL A 61 6.75 -4.15 -12.63
CA VAL A 61 8.01 -4.85 -12.86
C VAL A 61 8.91 -4.98 -11.60
N ALA A 62 8.77 -4.21 -10.52
CA ALA A 62 9.62 -4.40 -9.33
C ALA A 62 8.97 -5.07 -8.14
N LEU A 63 7.64 -5.08 -7.99
CA LEU A 63 7.01 -6.03 -7.06
C LEU A 63 7.36 -7.47 -7.45
N GLU A 64 7.40 -7.76 -8.76
CA GLU A 64 7.87 -9.04 -9.29
C GLU A 64 9.37 -9.30 -9.10
N LYS A 65 10.20 -8.26 -8.87
CA LYS A 65 11.64 -8.40 -8.57
C LYS A 65 11.93 -8.55 -7.08
N LYS A 66 11.07 -8.03 -6.21
CA LYS A 66 11.22 -8.12 -4.75
C LYS A 66 11.10 -9.56 -4.26
N SER A 67 11.86 -9.93 -3.24
CA SER A 67 11.70 -11.20 -2.54
C SER A 67 10.36 -11.27 -1.82
N VAL A 68 9.92 -12.49 -1.49
CA VAL A 68 8.71 -12.70 -0.68
C VAL A 68 8.80 -11.96 0.65
N GLU A 69 9.98 -11.92 1.26
CA GLU A 69 10.22 -11.26 2.54
C GLU A 69 10.13 -9.74 2.43
N GLU A 70 10.68 -9.13 1.38
CA GLU A 70 10.52 -7.71 1.10
C GLU A 70 9.05 -7.34 0.85
N LEU A 71 8.33 -8.17 0.08
CA LEU A 71 6.91 -7.96 -0.16
C LEU A 71 6.11 -8.03 1.13
N LYS A 72 6.40 -8.97 2.04
CA LYS A 72 5.74 -9.03 3.36
C LYS A 72 6.01 -7.77 4.18
N GLN A 73 7.26 -7.32 4.25
CA GLN A 73 7.61 -6.09 5.00
C GLN A 73 6.86 -4.87 4.45
N GLN A 74 6.81 -4.72 3.13
CA GLN A 74 6.04 -3.64 2.52
C GLN A 74 4.52 -3.78 2.71
N LEU A 75 4.01 -5.01 2.75
CA LEU A 75 2.60 -5.26 3.05
C LEU A 75 2.25 -4.86 4.49
N LEU A 76 3.15 -5.07 5.45
CA LEU A 76 2.96 -4.66 6.84
C LEU A 76 2.88 -3.13 6.97
N ILE A 77 3.73 -2.40 6.25
CA ILE A 77 3.65 -0.93 6.18
C ILE A 77 2.29 -0.48 5.61
N ALA A 78 1.81 -1.16 4.55
CA ALA A 78 0.49 -0.88 3.99
C ALA A 78 -0.64 -1.19 4.98
N VAL A 79 -0.50 -2.24 5.78
CA VAL A 79 -1.44 -2.58 6.85
C VAL A 79 -1.51 -1.45 7.88
N ASP A 80 -0.36 -0.96 8.34
CA ASP A 80 -0.29 0.14 9.31
C ASP A 80 -0.93 1.42 8.78
N PHE A 81 -0.72 1.73 7.49
CA PHE A 81 -1.39 2.86 6.83
C PHE A 81 -2.92 2.69 6.83
N VAL A 82 -3.43 1.55 6.36
CA VAL A 82 -4.88 1.33 6.27
C VAL A 82 -5.51 1.32 7.66
N ASP A 83 -4.83 0.76 8.66
CA ASP A 83 -5.30 0.68 10.04
C ASP A 83 -5.37 2.05 10.71
N SER A 84 -4.35 2.89 10.51
CA SER A 84 -4.27 4.25 11.05
C SER A 84 -5.34 5.19 10.47
N ASN A 85 -5.86 4.88 9.28
CA ASN A 85 -6.92 5.62 8.61
C ASN A 85 -8.34 5.12 8.97
N LEU A 86 -8.48 4.13 9.86
CA LEU A 86 -9.79 3.66 10.32
C LEU A 86 -10.39 4.60 11.38
N SER A 87 -11.67 4.89 11.26
CA SER A 87 -12.41 5.60 12.31
C SER A 87 -12.67 4.71 13.53
N PRO A 88 -12.86 5.28 14.74
CA PRO A 88 -13.08 4.52 15.98
C PRO A 88 -14.22 3.50 15.92
N HIS A 89 -15.20 3.65 15.01
CA HIS A 89 -16.29 2.69 14.81
C HIS A 89 -15.83 1.30 14.35
N HIS A 90 -14.57 1.15 13.96
CA HIS A 90 -13.98 -0.10 13.48
C HIS A 90 -13.39 -0.96 14.61
N LEU A 91 -13.50 -0.54 15.89
CA LEU A 91 -12.97 -1.26 17.06
C LEU A 91 -13.52 -2.69 17.24
N SER A 92 -14.66 -3.04 16.63
CA SER A 92 -15.17 -4.42 16.55
C SER A 92 -14.89 -5.08 15.19
N ARG A 93 -13.63 -5.00 14.74
CA ARG A 93 -13.11 -5.45 13.42
C ARG A 93 -13.65 -6.79 12.91
N ARG A 94 -14.00 -7.71 13.81
CA ARG A 94 -14.49 -9.06 13.50
C ARG A 94 -15.79 -9.07 12.67
N ASN A 95 -16.67 -8.08 12.85
CA ASN A 95 -17.97 -8.03 12.18
C ASN A 95 -18.08 -6.93 11.11
N CYS A 96 -17.04 -6.09 10.95
CA CYS A 96 -17.07 -5.03 9.95
C CYS A 96 -16.86 -5.62 8.54
N GLN A 97 -17.75 -5.27 7.62
CA GLN A 97 -17.71 -5.72 6.22
C GLN A 97 -17.22 -4.64 5.26
N CYS A 98 -16.71 -3.50 5.75
CA CYS A 98 -16.14 -2.48 4.88
C CYS A 98 -14.86 -3.00 4.19
N ASP A 99 -14.53 -2.40 3.04
CA ASP A 99 -13.41 -2.86 2.23
C ASP A 99 -12.08 -2.85 3.00
N ASN A 100 -11.86 -1.85 3.87
CA ASN A 100 -10.65 -1.77 4.71
C ASN A 100 -10.54 -3.00 5.64
N CYS A 101 -11.62 -3.35 6.36
CA CYS A 101 -11.62 -4.50 7.26
C CYS A 101 -11.62 -5.84 6.51
N ALA A 102 -12.21 -5.90 5.32
CA ALA A 102 -12.14 -7.07 4.45
C ALA A 102 -10.72 -7.32 3.96
N TRP A 103 -10.03 -6.27 3.50
CA TRP A 103 -8.64 -6.34 3.06
C TRP A 103 -7.69 -6.71 4.20
N LEU A 104 -7.81 -6.08 5.38
CA LEU A 104 -6.98 -6.39 6.54
C LEU A 104 -7.07 -7.87 6.94
N ARG A 105 -8.29 -8.44 6.95
CA ARG A 105 -8.49 -9.87 7.22
C ARG A 105 -7.87 -10.76 6.14
N LYS A 106 -7.99 -10.38 4.86
CA LYS A 106 -7.38 -11.09 3.74
C LYS A 106 -5.85 -11.12 3.88
N VAL A 107 -5.25 -9.97 4.22
CA VAL A 107 -3.80 -9.87 4.47
C VAL A 107 -3.37 -10.76 5.64
N GLN A 108 -4.07 -10.71 6.78
CA GLN A 108 -3.77 -11.56 7.93
C GLN A 108 -3.84 -13.06 7.58
N SER A 109 -4.85 -13.46 6.82
CA SER A 109 -4.99 -14.85 6.36
C SER A 109 -3.85 -15.31 5.45
N VAL A 110 -3.28 -14.41 4.63
CA VAL A 110 -2.19 -14.73 3.70
C VAL A 110 -0.82 -14.70 4.41
N LEU A 111 -0.63 -13.79 5.35
CA LEU A 111 0.62 -13.68 6.11
C LEU A 111 0.79 -14.78 7.16
N GLY A 112 -0.30 -15.45 7.56
CA GLY A 112 -0.26 -16.63 8.43
C GLY A 112 0.10 -16.33 9.88
N SER A 113 -0.50 -15.26 10.44
CA SER A 113 -0.42 -14.94 11.86
C SER A 113 -1.54 -15.60 12.66
#